data_AF-A0A1T5GM93-F1
#
_entry.id   AF-A0A1T5GM93-F1
#
_cell.length_a   1.000
_cell.length_b   1.000
_cell.length_c   1.000
_cell.angle_alpha   90.00
_cell.angle_beta   90.00
_cell.angle_gamma   90.00
#
_symmetry.space_group_name_H-M   'P 1'
#
loop_
_entity.id
_entity.type
_entity.pdbx_description
1 polymer ?
#
loop_
_entity_poly.entity_id
_entity_poly.type
_entity_poly.pdbx_seq_one_letter_code
_entity_poly.pdbx_strand_id
1 'polypeptide(L)'
;MKTKFYVIATLMGVYTSSFAQKLSEIDTLHYSKMISKEEGKNFKTGMDIKYYIASDKNTYKIGDTLVLGAPTGEGQSAFSKKRHFEYLFYGKPAGVLLKGMRYVEEQYKDYKITIEKIQFNKGSMGLENYVFFYVKPLANTDFTVLDNYITVTMVDNAITKGEIKPLHTTRPLTREEAVELLKKKKEELDLEIITKEEFDKFREQLTPIIKGGK
;
A
#
# COMPACT_ATOMS: atom_id res chain seq x y z
N MET A 1 34.10 -60.71 27.79
CA MET A 1 32.65 -60.41 27.86
C MET A 1 32.42 -59.07 27.18
N LYS A 2 31.72 -59.04 26.05
CA LYS A 2 31.50 -57.83 25.23
C LYS A 2 30.16 -57.18 25.64
N THR A 3 30.20 -56.01 26.26
CA THR A 3 29.00 -55.24 26.63
C THR A 3 28.53 -54.45 25.41
N LYS A 4 27.34 -54.79 24.90
CA LYS A 4 26.71 -54.11 23.75
C LYS A 4 26.00 -52.85 24.25
N PHE A 5 26.39 -51.69 23.72
CA PHE A 5 25.64 -50.44 23.81
C PHE A 5 24.36 -50.56 22.98
N TYR A 6 23.19 -50.41 23.61
CA TYR A 6 21.95 -50.13 22.90
C TYR A 6 21.62 -48.64 23.05
N VAL A 7 21.92 -47.88 22.01
CA VAL A 7 21.40 -46.53 21.79
C VAL A 7 19.95 -46.69 21.33
N ILE A 8 19.00 -46.41 22.21
CA ILE A 8 17.60 -46.25 21.83
C ILE A 8 17.47 -44.83 21.25
N ALA A 9 17.59 -44.73 19.93
CA ALA A 9 17.32 -43.52 19.18
C ALA A 9 15.79 -43.33 19.09
N THR A 10 15.27 -42.32 19.78
CA THR A 10 13.88 -41.87 19.66
C THR A 10 13.70 -41.18 18.30
N LEU A 11 13.39 -41.97 17.26
CA LEU A 11 12.91 -41.47 15.96
C LEU A 11 11.42 -41.11 16.07
N MET A 12 11.10 -40.00 16.76
CA MET A 12 9.86 -39.28 16.48
C MET A 12 10.11 -38.44 15.22
N GLY A 13 9.91 -39.08 14.07
CA GLY A 13 9.81 -38.39 12.79
C GLY A 13 8.62 -37.43 12.85
N VAL A 14 8.89 -36.17 13.14
CA VAL A 14 7.92 -35.09 12.96
C VAL A 14 7.75 -34.91 11.46
N TYR A 15 6.86 -35.69 10.87
CA TYR A 15 6.25 -35.35 9.59
C TYR A 15 5.32 -34.15 9.83
N THR A 16 5.87 -32.96 10.06
CA THR A 16 5.13 -31.76 9.71
C THR A 16 5.12 -31.73 8.19
N SER A 17 4.07 -32.30 7.60
CA SER A 17 3.74 -32.01 6.22
C SER A 17 3.69 -30.50 6.07
N SER A 18 4.65 -29.97 5.31
CA SER A 18 4.73 -28.58 4.90
C SER A 18 3.58 -28.26 3.95
N PHE A 19 2.35 -28.38 4.41
CA PHE A 19 1.24 -27.61 3.89
C PHE A 19 1.45 -26.18 4.41
N ALA A 20 2.44 -25.50 3.86
CA ALA A 20 2.36 -24.05 3.76
C ALA A 20 1.16 -23.78 2.83
N GLN A 21 -0.06 -23.87 3.38
CA GLN A 21 -1.26 -23.47 2.68
C GLN A 21 -1.01 -22.03 2.25
N LYS A 22 -0.85 -21.82 0.93
CA LYS A 22 -0.88 -20.48 0.36
C LYS A 22 -2.15 -19.84 0.90
N LEU A 23 -2.00 -18.81 1.73
CA LEU A 23 -3.13 -18.11 2.32
C LEU A 23 -4.07 -17.72 1.18
N SER A 24 -5.36 -17.94 1.41
CA SER A 24 -6.41 -17.58 0.44
C SER A 24 -6.23 -16.14 -0.03
N GLU A 25 -6.41 -15.93 -1.33
CA GLU A 25 -6.28 -14.62 -1.97
C GLU A 25 -7.64 -13.91 -1.99
N ILE A 26 -7.65 -12.61 -1.73
CA ILE A 26 -8.79 -11.72 -1.92
C ILE A 26 -8.64 -11.07 -3.28
N ASP A 27 -9.59 -11.30 -4.17
CA ASP A 27 -9.54 -10.67 -5.50
C ASP A 27 -9.70 -9.14 -5.40
N THR A 28 -10.79 -8.67 -4.78
CA THR A 28 -11.00 -7.24 -4.54
C THR A 28 -11.42 -7.01 -3.09
N LEU A 29 -10.72 -6.12 -2.39
CA LEU A 29 -11.09 -5.64 -1.06
C LEU A 29 -11.40 -4.15 -1.10
N HIS A 30 -12.59 -3.76 -0.65
CA HIS A 30 -12.95 -2.37 -0.41
C HIS A 30 -12.65 -1.98 1.04
N TYR A 31 -12.15 -0.76 1.25
CA TYR A 31 -11.94 -0.16 2.57
C TYR A 31 -13.17 -0.30 3.48
N SER A 32 -14.37 -0.03 2.96
CA SER A 32 -15.63 -0.15 3.70
C SER A 32 -15.87 -1.56 4.27
N LYS A 33 -15.55 -2.60 3.49
CA LYS A 33 -15.67 -4.00 3.94
C LYS A 33 -14.60 -4.36 4.96
N MET A 34 -13.41 -3.78 4.85
CA MET A 34 -12.31 -3.99 5.80
C MET A 34 -12.67 -3.47 7.20
N ILE A 35 -13.21 -2.25 7.29
CA ILE A 35 -13.58 -1.62 8.57
C ILE A 35 -14.91 -2.14 9.14
N SER A 36 -15.75 -2.75 8.31
CA SER A 36 -17.00 -3.39 8.74
C SER A 36 -16.72 -4.55 9.70
N LYS A 37 -17.26 -4.48 10.92
CA LYS A 37 -17.09 -5.55 11.92
C LYS A 37 -17.70 -6.87 11.46
N GLU A 38 -18.80 -6.84 10.72
CA GLU A 38 -19.49 -8.05 10.26
C GLU A 38 -18.81 -8.64 9.02
N GLU A 39 -18.54 -7.82 8.00
CA GLU A 39 -17.91 -8.33 6.77
C GLU A 39 -16.44 -8.67 6.99
N GLY A 40 -15.75 -7.88 7.81
CA GLY A 40 -14.35 -8.08 8.15
C GLY A 40 -14.07 -9.43 8.78
N LYS A 41 -15.05 -10.07 9.45
CA LYS A 41 -14.93 -11.43 10.04
C LYS A 41 -14.57 -12.49 8.99
N ASN A 42 -14.99 -12.31 7.74
CA ASN A 42 -14.80 -13.30 6.67
C ASN A 42 -13.36 -13.38 6.15
N PHE A 43 -12.51 -12.40 6.47
CA PHE A 43 -11.11 -12.39 6.10
C PHE A 43 -10.22 -12.90 7.24
N LYS A 44 -9.04 -13.41 6.90
CA LYS A 44 -8.02 -13.87 7.85
C LYS A 44 -6.75 -13.05 7.66
N THR A 45 -6.04 -12.78 8.76
CA THR A 45 -4.72 -12.13 8.71
C THR A 45 -3.80 -12.85 7.75
N GLY A 46 -3.05 -12.09 6.96
CA GLY A 46 -2.05 -12.61 6.04
C GLY A 46 -2.57 -12.90 4.63
N MET A 47 -3.88 -12.78 4.38
CA MET A 47 -4.46 -12.95 3.04
C MET A 47 -3.95 -11.87 2.09
N ASP A 48 -3.55 -12.29 0.89
CA ASP A 48 -3.04 -11.40 -0.15
C ASP A 48 -4.20 -10.78 -0.90
N ILE A 49 -4.07 -9.51 -1.28
CA ILE A 49 -5.11 -8.76 -1.99
C ILE A 49 -4.60 -8.42 -3.39
N LYS A 50 -5.39 -8.71 -4.44
CA LYS A 50 -5.06 -8.32 -5.81
C LYS A 50 -5.39 -6.85 -6.09
N TYR A 51 -6.60 -6.44 -5.76
CA TYR A 51 -7.09 -5.07 -5.93
C TYR A 51 -7.62 -4.52 -4.61
N TYR A 52 -7.04 -3.40 -4.17
CA TYR A 52 -7.47 -2.72 -2.97
C TYR A 52 -8.10 -1.37 -3.31
N ILE A 53 -9.39 -1.21 -3.03
CA ILE A 53 -10.10 0.06 -3.22
C ILE A 53 -10.10 0.77 -1.86
N ALA A 54 -9.20 1.74 -1.72
CA ALA A 54 -8.94 2.43 -0.47
C ALA A 54 -9.99 3.51 -0.16
N SER A 55 -9.87 4.15 1.00
CA SER A 55 -10.71 5.25 1.47
C SER A 55 -10.75 6.47 0.54
N ASP A 56 -9.66 6.74 -0.19
CA ASP A 56 -9.58 7.79 -1.21
C ASP A 56 -10.25 7.41 -2.54
N LYS A 57 -10.86 6.23 -2.60
CA LYS A 57 -11.52 5.63 -3.77
C LYS A 57 -10.57 5.26 -4.91
N ASN A 58 -9.26 5.35 -4.72
CA ASN A 58 -8.30 4.78 -5.66
C ASN A 58 -8.24 3.27 -5.50
N THR A 59 -8.05 2.58 -6.62
CA THR A 59 -7.66 1.18 -6.67
C THR A 59 -6.15 1.08 -6.71
N TYR A 60 -5.59 0.29 -5.80
CA TYR A 60 -4.19 -0.05 -5.68
C TYR A 60 -3.97 -1.53 -6.00
N LYS A 61 -2.92 -1.85 -6.74
CA LYS A 61 -2.50 -3.22 -7.07
C LYS A 61 -0.98 -3.35 -7.08
N ILE A 62 -0.52 -4.60 -7.13
CA ILE A 62 0.91 -4.92 -7.28
C ILE A 62 1.45 -4.27 -8.58
N GLY A 63 2.63 -3.66 -8.49
CA GLY A 63 3.28 -2.92 -9.56
C GLY A 63 2.95 -1.42 -9.61
N ASP A 64 1.91 -0.97 -8.91
CA ASP A 64 1.60 0.46 -8.84
C ASP A 64 2.73 1.22 -8.14
N THR A 65 2.97 2.44 -8.61
CA THR A 65 3.96 3.35 -8.02
C THR A 65 3.27 4.36 -7.12
N LEU A 66 3.80 4.53 -5.91
CA LEU A 66 3.40 5.56 -4.97
C LEU A 66 4.51 6.60 -4.83
N VAL A 67 4.12 7.80 -4.45
CA VAL A 67 5.00 8.90 -4.07
C VAL A 67 4.87 9.11 -2.56
N LEU A 68 5.99 9.17 -1.86
CA LEU A 68 6.04 9.54 -0.45
C LEU A 68 5.75 11.03 -0.32
N GLY A 69 4.77 11.39 0.49
CA GLY A 69 4.41 12.78 0.73
C GLY A 69 5.16 13.38 1.91
N ALA A 70 4.46 14.17 2.73
CA ALA A 70 5.07 14.80 3.89
C ALA A 70 5.04 13.84 5.11
N PRO A 71 6.15 13.71 5.86
CA PRO A 71 6.16 12.94 7.10
C PRO A 71 5.24 13.58 8.15
N THR A 72 4.56 12.76 8.94
CA THR A 72 3.67 13.24 10.01
C THR A 72 4.09 12.84 11.43
N GLY A 73 5.08 11.96 11.57
CA GLY A 73 5.67 11.58 12.85
C GLY A 73 6.79 12.51 13.29
N GLU A 74 6.96 12.65 14.61
CA GLU A 74 8.07 13.40 15.22
C GLU A 74 8.76 12.52 16.28
N GLY A 75 10.04 12.25 16.07
CA GLY A 75 10.90 11.63 17.07
C GLY A 75 11.60 12.72 17.89
N GLN A 76 11.43 12.70 19.20
CA GLN A 76 12.19 13.58 20.11
C GLN A 76 13.38 12.81 20.70
N SER A 77 14.57 13.36 20.51
CA SER A 77 15.71 13.08 21.40
C SER A 77 16.03 14.35 22.19
N ALA A 78 16.79 14.20 23.28
CA ALA A 78 17.23 15.33 24.11
C ALA A 78 18.01 16.41 23.33
N PHE A 79 18.48 16.10 22.11
CA PHE A 79 19.38 16.96 21.32
C PHE A 79 18.87 17.28 19.91
N SER A 80 17.77 16.67 19.45
CA SER A 80 17.22 16.96 18.13
C SER A 80 15.78 16.50 18.00
N LYS A 81 14.99 17.25 17.23
CA LYS A 81 13.73 16.78 16.64
C LYS A 81 14.02 16.20 15.27
N LYS A 82 13.59 14.97 15.02
CA LYS A 82 13.70 14.33 13.71
C LYS A 82 12.31 13.90 13.25
N ARG A 83 11.87 14.39 12.09
CA ARG A 83 10.62 13.93 11.51
C ARG A 83 10.81 12.63 10.76
N HIS A 84 9.76 11.83 10.74
CA HIS A 84 9.71 10.55 10.08
C HIS A 84 8.28 10.27 9.62
N PHE A 85 8.15 9.30 8.73
CA PHE A 85 6.85 8.82 8.29
C PHE A 85 6.28 7.89 9.37
N GLU A 86 5.13 8.25 9.95
CA GLU A 86 4.47 7.52 11.05
C GLU A 86 3.99 6.13 10.61
N TYR A 87 3.61 6.00 9.34
CA TYR A 87 3.02 4.77 8.82
C TYR A 87 3.96 3.95 7.94
N LEU A 88 5.24 4.34 7.85
CA LEU A 88 6.23 3.65 7.03
C LEU A 88 7.43 3.24 7.87
N PHE A 89 7.72 1.94 7.90
CA PHE A 89 8.89 1.40 8.60
C PHE A 89 9.70 0.45 7.73
N TYR A 90 10.99 0.34 8.05
CA TYR A 90 11.91 -0.54 7.36
C TYR A 90 11.69 -2.01 7.72
N GLY A 91 11.76 -2.87 6.70
CA GLY A 91 11.65 -4.31 6.83
C GLY A 91 10.20 -4.82 6.85
N LYS A 92 10.07 -6.14 7.03
CA LYS A 92 8.78 -6.82 7.18
C LYS A 92 8.39 -6.91 8.66
N PRO A 93 7.10 -6.97 9.01
CA PRO A 93 6.62 -7.00 10.40
C PRO A 93 7.33 -8.04 11.29
N ALA A 94 7.52 -9.26 10.80
CA ALA A 94 8.20 -10.32 11.55
C ALA A 94 9.67 -10.00 11.86
N GLY A 95 10.39 -9.34 10.92
CA GLY A 95 11.76 -8.91 11.14
C GLY A 95 11.86 -7.70 12.07
N VAL A 96 10.90 -6.79 11.98
CA VAL A 96 10.78 -5.62 12.87
C VAL A 96 10.54 -6.02 14.32
N LEU A 97 9.75 -7.08 14.57
CA LEU A 97 9.55 -7.61 15.92
C LEU A 97 10.86 -8.06 16.59
N LEU A 98 11.83 -8.54 15.81
CA LEU A 98 13.12 -9.02 16.30
C LEU A 98 14.18 -7.91 16.42
N LYS A 99 14.23 -7.00 15.44
CA LYS A 99 15.28 -5.97 15.34
C LYS A 99 14.89 -4.61 15.95
N GLY A 100 13.61 -4.43 16.29
CA GLY A 100 13.04 -3.14 16.65
C GLY A 100 12.51 -2.38 15.43
N MET A 101 11.50 -1.54 15.67
CA MET A 101 10.87 -0.73 14.62
C MET A 101 11.71 0.52 14.33
N ARG A 102 11.99 0.73 13.04
CA ARG A 102 12.64 1.93 12.52
C ARG A 102 11.79 2.54 11.43
N TYR A 103 11.35 3.77 11.63
CA TYR A 103 10.53 4.51 10.67
C TYR A 103 11.38 5.12 9.56
N VAL A 104 10.76 5.30 8.39
CA VAL A 104 11.39 5.95 7.23
C VAL A 104 11.60 7.43 7.55
N GLU A 105 12.80 7.95 7.29
CA GLU A 105 13.16 9.33 7.61
C GLU A 105 12.60 10.34 6.60
N GLU A 106 12.43 11.60 7.04
CA GLU A 106 11.91 12.71 6.22
C GLU A 106 12.64 12.95 4.89
N GLN A 107 13.93 12.62 4.82
CA GLN A 107 14.74 12.81 3.61
C GLN A 107 14.19 12.08 2.37
N TYR A 108 13.32 11.08 2.58
CA TYR A 108 12.65 10.33 1.51
C TYR A 108 11.30 10.94 1.11
N LYS A 109 10.99 12.17 1.49
CA LYS A 109 9.89 12.92 0.91
C LYS A 109 10.04 13.01 -0.62
N ASP A 110 8.91 12.93 -1.33
CA ASP A 110 8.76 12.92 -2.78
C ASP A 110 9.40 11.70 -3.48
N TYR A 111 9.90 10.74 -2.70
CA TYR A 111 10.49 9.52 -3.22
C TYR A 111 9.45 8.57 -3.79
N LYS A 112 9.83 7.79 -4.80
CA LYS A 112 8.93 6.85 -5.48
C LYS A 112 9.22 5.42 -5.05
N ILE A 113 8.14 4.70 -4.76
CA ILE A 113 8.15 3.31 -4.31
C ILE A 113 7.13 2.49 -5.11
N THR A 114 7.39 1.20 -5.29
CA THR A 114 6.52 0.27 -6.01
C THR A 114 5.90 -0.73 -5.05
N ILE A 115 4.60 -1.00 -5.20
CA ILE A 115 3.87 -2.01 -4.43
C ILE A 115 4.28 -3.41 -4.91
N GLU A 116 4.84 -4.22 -4.03
CA GLU A 116 5.19 -5.63 -4.31
C GLU A 116 4.12 -6.60 -3.82
N LYS A 117 3.41 -6.22 -2.76
CA LYS A 117 2.37 -7.05 -2.15
C LYS A 117 1.41 -6.20 -1.32
N ILE A 118 0.14 -6.55 -1.38
CA ILE A 118 -0.91 -5.99 -0.54
C ILE A 118 -1.45 -7.12 0.34
N GLN A 119 -1.57 -6.86 1.64
CA GLN A 119 -1.96 -7.90 2.60
C GLN A 119 -2.97 -7.38 3.62
N PHE A 120 -4.04 -8.15 3.81
CA PHE A 120 -5.03 -7.91 4.86
C PHE A 120 -4.51 -8.39 6.22
N ASN A 121 -4.80 -7.62 7.27
CA ASN A 121 -4.50 -7.98 8.64
C ASN A 121 -5.67 -7.64 9.57
N LYS A 122 -5.93 -8.54 10.52
CA LYS A 122 -6.87 -8.28 11.61
C LYS A 122 -6.26 -7.30 12.60
N GLY A 123 -7.07 -6.35 13.05
CA GLY A 123 -6.78 -5.63 14.27
C GLY A 123 -6.89 -6.55 15.49
N SER A 124 -6.04 -6.33 16.48
CA SER A 124 -6.10 -7.01 17.77
C SER A 124 -6.64 -6.05 18.84
N MET A 125 -7.17 -6.59 19.94
CA MET A 125 -7.56 -5.79 21.12
C MET A 125 -8.53 -4.64 20.82
N GLY A 126 -9.46 -4.83 19.90
CA GLY A 126 -10.46 -3.82 19.53
C GLY A 126 -9.98 -2.80 18.49
N LEU A 127 -8.74 -2.91 18.01
CA LEU A 127 -8.27 -2.15 16.85
C LEU A 127 -8.99 -2.60 15.57
N GLU A 128 -9.14 -1.67 14.64
CA GLU A 128 -9.71 -1.94 13.33
C GLU A 128 -8.79 -2.84 12.49
N ASN A 129 -9.38 -3.56 11.54
CA ASN A 129 -8.59 -4.26 10.53
C ASN A 129 -7.84 -3.26 9.67
N TYR A 130 -6.71 -3.67 9.12
CA TYR A 130 -5.86 -2.79 8.33
C TYR A 130 -5.20 -3.55 7.18
N VAL A 131 -4.69 -2.79 6.22
CA VAL A 131 -3.92 -3.31 5.10
C VAL A 131 -2.46 -2.91 5.25
N PHE A 132 -1.57 -3.83 4.88
CA PHE A 132 -0.17 -3.53 4.63
C PHE A 132 0.08 -3.43 3.13
N PHE A 133 0.83 -2.42 2.73
CA PHE A 133 1.58 -2.45 1.47
C PHE A 133 3.03 -2.78 1.78
N TYR A 134 3.52 -3.88 1.21
CA TYR A 134 4.95 -4.13 1.12
C TYR A 134 5.45 -3.46 -0.13
N VAL A 135 6.38 -2.53 0.03
CA VAL A 135 6.85 -1.68 -1.06
C VAL A 135 8.36 -1.73 -1.16
N LYS A 136 8.86 -1.46 -2.36
CA LYS A 136 10.29 -1.30 -2.65
C LYS A 136 10.59 0.08 -3.21
N PRO A 137 11.75 0.66 -2.92
CA PRO A 137 12.30 1.76 -3.69
C PRO A 137 12.32 1.44 -5.19
N LEU A 138 12.13 2.44 -6.06
CA LEU A 138 12.45 2.27 -7.47
C LEU A 138 13.95 1.94 -7.65
N ALA A 139 14.29 1.16 -8.69
CA ALA A 139 15.67 0.87 -9.03
C ALA A 139 16.46 2.16 -9.38
N ASN A 140 17.78 2.19 -9.12
CA ASN A 140 18.70 3.30 -9.38
C ASN A 140 18.48 4.55 -8.53
N THR A 141 18.22 4.32 -7.26
CA THR A 141 17.80 5.35 -6.33
C THR A 141 18.62 5.10 -5.08
N ASP A 142 19.27 6.14 -4.51
CA ASP A 142 20.22 6.05 -3.38
C ASP A 142 19.50 5.71 -2.07
N PHE A 143 18.70 4.64 -2.10
CA PHE A 143 18.03 4.09 -0.95
C PHE A 143 19.05 3.25 -0.19
N THR A 144 19.91 3.94 0.55
CA THR A 144 20.95 3.35 1.39
C THR A 144 20.31 2.72 2.62
N VAL A 145 19.66 1.56 2.45
CA VAL A 145 18.94 0.90 3.54
C VAL A 145 19.44 -0.52 3.73
N LEU A 146 19.63 -0.88 5.00
CA LEU A 146 20.05 -2.22 5.46
C LEU A 146 19.02 -3.33 5.13
N ASP A 147 17.81 -2.97 4.72
CA ASP A 147 16.71 -3.86 4.39
C ASP A 147 16.03 -3.39 3.09
N ASN A 148 15.87 -4.31 2.13
CA ASN A 148 15.35 -4.03 0.78
C ASN A 148 13.82 -3.82 0.71
N TYR A 149 13.15 -3.62 1.85
CA TYR A 149 11.69 -3.54 1.93
C TYR A 149 11.28 -2.44 2.90
N ILE A 150 10.19 -1.75 2.57
CA ILE A 150 9.44 -0.88 3.46
C ILE A 150 8.05 -1.50 3.62
N THR A 151 7.50 -1.42 4.82
CA THR A 151 6.08 -1.72 5.05
C THR A 151 5.35 -0.42 5.30
N VAL A 152 4.36 -0.13 4.47
CA VAL A 152 3.31 0.86 4.79
C VAL A 152 2.27 0.14 5.64
N THR A 153 2.17 0.52 6.91
CA THR A 153 1.13 0.05 7.84
C THR A 153 -0.09 0.96 7.80
N MET A 154 -1.27 0.43 8.19
CA MET A 154 -2.51 1.22 8.26
C MET A 154 -2.68 2.12 7.02
N VAL A 155 -2.63 1.51 5.83
CA VAL A 155 -2.52 2.21 4.54
C VAL A 155 -3.46 3.40 4.39
N ASP A 156 -4.72 3.29 4.79
CA ASP A 156 -5.68 4.39 4.70
C ASP A 156 -5.33 5.59 5.58
N ASN A 157 -4.71 5.37 6.74
CA ASN A 157 -4.20 6.46 7.56
C ASN A 157 -3.03 7.15 6.85
N ALA A 158 -2.12 6.39 6.25
CA ALA A 158 -1.00 6.93 5.48
C ALA A 158 -1.49 7.75 4.26
N ILE A 159 -2.53 7.27 3.56
CA ILE A 159 -3.19 7.99 2.45
C ILE A 159 -3.86 9.27 2.98
N THR A 160 -4.69 9.16 4.01
CA THR A 160 -5.46 10.27 4.58
C THR A 160 -4.57 11.38 5.12
N LYS A 161 -3.45 11.00 5.74
CA LYS A 161 -2.43 11.93 6.24
C LYS A 161 -1.51 12.47 5.15
N GLY A 162 -1.61 11.93 3.94
CA GLY A 162 -0.80 12.33 2.80
C GLY A 162 0.66 11.90 2.89
N GLU A 163 0.97 10.88 3.69
CA GLU A 163 2.30 10.25 3.76
C GLU A 163 2.59 9.42 2.51
N ILE A 164 1.55 8.88 1.88
CA ILE A 164 1.63 8.23 0.56
C ILE A 164 0.54 8.75 -0.37
N LYS A 165 0.86 8.82 -1.66
CA LYS A 165 -0.08 9.18 -2.73
C LYS A 165 0.19 8.30 -3.94
N PRO A 166 -0.84 7.89 -4.71
CA PRO A 166 -0.60 7.19 -5.95
C PRO A 166 0.03 8.13 -6.97
N LEU A 167 1.00 7.65 -7.75
CA LEU A 167 1.57 8.43 -8.86
C LEU A 167 0.52 8.66 -9.95
N HIS A 168 -0.36 7.67 -10.16
CA HIS A 168 -1.46 7.71 -11.11
C HIS A 168 -2.78 7.47 -10.40
N THR A 169 -3.70 8.40 -10.54
CA THR A 169 -5.00 8.37 -9.86
C THR A 169 -5.97 7.48 -10.63
N THR A 170 -6.67 6.59 -9.93
CA THR A 170 -7.72 5.69 -10.45
C THR A 170 -9.11 6.00 -9.86
N ARG A 171 -9.19 6.86 -8.85
CA ARG A 171 -10.49 7.35 -8.34
C ARG A 171 -11.24 8.14 -9.42
N PRO A 172 -12.57 8.21 -9.33
CA PRO A 172 -13.35 9.11 -10.17
C PRO A 172 -12.81 10.53 -10.12
N LEU A 173 -12.78 11.20 -11.28
CA LEU A 173 -12.43 12.61 -11.38
C LEU A 173 -13.43 13.46 -10.59
N THR A 174 -12.92 14.46 -9.90
CA THR A 174 -13.76 15.55 -9.40
C THR A 174 -14.25 16.41 -10.55
N ARG A 175 -15.28 17.21 -10.28
CA ARG A 175 -15.79 18.18 -11.25
C ARG A 175 -14.69 19.15 -11.67
N GLU A 176 -13.90 19.64 -10.72
CA GLU A 176 -12.83 20.62 -10.94
C GLU A 176 -11.73 20.03 -11.83
N GLU A 177 -11.28 18.81 -11.54
CA GLU A 177 -10.30 18.09 -12.37
C GLU A 177 -10.83 17.82 -13.77
N ALA A 178 -12.11 17.44 -13.90
CA ALA A 178 -12.75 17.26 -15.20
C ALA A 178 -12.81 18.58 -15.99
N VAL A 179 -13.09 19.70 -15.35
CA VAL A 179 -13.08 21.03 -15.98
C VAL A 179 -11.67 21.41 -16.42
N GLU A 180 -10.67 21.18 -15.58
CA GLU A 180 -9.26 21.48 -15.91
C GLU A 180 -8.76 20.64 -17.09
N LEU A 181 -9.04 19.33 -17.09
CA LEU A 181 -8.72 18.45 -18.21
C LEU A 181 -9.42 18.89 -19.51
N LEU A 182 -10.68 19.31 -19.42
CA LEU A 182 -11.41 19.83 -20.58
C LEU A 182 -10.80 21.11 -21.13
N LYS A 183 -10.35 22.04 -20.26
CA LYS A 183 -9.65 23.27 -20.67
C LYS A 183 -8.34 22.95 -21.36
N LYS A 184 -7.52 22.07 -20.78
CA LYS A 184 -6.27 21.63 -21.39
C LYS A 184 -6.49 20.97 -22.75
N LYS A 185 -7.52 20.11 -22.88
CA LYS A 185 -7.86 19.49 -24.16
C LYS A 185 -8.37 20.52 -25.18
N LYS A 186 -9.01 21.60 -24.74
CA LYS A 186 -9.42 22.71 -25.60
C LYS A 186 -8.21 23.48 -26.12
N GLU A 187 -7.21 23.73 -25.28
CA GLU A 187 -5.93 24.31 -25.70
C GLU A 187 -5.24 23.44 -26.75
N GLU A 188 -5.22 22.12 -26.59
CA GLU A 188 -4.68 21.20 -27.61
C GLU A 188 -5.41 21.32 -28.96
N LEU A 189 -6.74 21.51 -28.95
CA LEU A 189 -7.52 21.75 -30.17
C LEU A 189 -7.17 23.11 -30.79
N ASP A 190 -7.05 24.15 -29.97
CA ASP A 190 -6.74 25.52 -30.44
C ASP A 190 -5.31 25.62 -30.99
N LEU A 191 -4.41 24.74 -30.53
CA LEU A 191 -3.06 24.54 -31.06
C LEU A 191 -3.00 23.57 -32.25
N GLU A 192 -4.15 23.09 -32.75
CA GLU A 192 -4.28 22.13 -33.85
C GLU A 192 -3.52 20.79 -33.61
N ILE A 193 -3.32 20.41 -32.34
CA ILE A 193 -2.70 19.13 -31.94
C ILE A 193 -3.69 17.97 -32.09
N ILE A 194 -4.97 18.24 -31.88
CA ILE A 194 -6.07 17.27 -31.98
C ILE A 194 -7.17 17.80 -32.90
N THR A 195 -8.03 16.92 -33.41
CA THR A 195 -9.19 17.34 -34.21
C THR A 195 -10.38 17.77 -33.35
N LYS A 196 -11.33 18.47 -33.97
CA LYS A 196 -12.59 18.85 -33.30
C LYS A 196 -13.38 17.63 -32.84
N GLU A 197 -13.39 16.55 -33.64
CA GLU A 197 -14.07 15.30 -33.30
C GLU A 197 -13.44 14.62 -32.07
N GLU A 198 -12.11 14.66 -31.94
CA GLU A 198 -11.40 14.14 -30.76
C GLU A 198 -11.74 14.95 -29.51
N PHE A 199 -11.78 16.28 -29.64
CA PHE A 199 -12.20 17.17 -28.55
C PHE A 199 -13.65 16.93 -28.14
N ASP A 200 -14.57 16.85 -29.11
CA ASP A 200 -16.01 16.68 -28.83
C ASP A 200 -16.27 15.33 -28.13
N LYS A 201 -15.63 14.25 -28.57
CA LYS A 201 -15.69 12.94 -27.87
C LYS A 201 -15.18 13.02 -26.44
N PHE A 202 -14.05 13.71 -26.21
CA PHE A 202 -13.49 13.89 -24.88
C PHE A 202 -14.41 14.74 -23.99
N ARG A 203 -15.00 15.80 -24.53
CA ARG A 203 -15.98 16.64 -23.84
C ARG A 203 -17.22 15.82 -23.45
N GLU A 204 -17.73 14.97 -24.34
CA GLU A 204 -18.86 14.09 -24.04
C GLU A 204 -18.57 13.14 -22.89
N GLN A 205 -17.36 12.56 -22.82
CA GLN A 205 -16.94 11.70 -21.70
C GLN A 205 -16.91 12.43 -20.36
N LEU A 206 -16.48 13.70 -20.34
CA LEU A 206 -16.39 14.50 -19.11
C LEU A 206 -17.71 15.19 -18.73
N THR A 207 -18.64 15.34 -19.68
CA THR A 207 -19.92 16.05 -19.46
C THR A 207 -20.74 15.47 -18.30
N PRO A 208 -20.92 14.15 -18.14
CA PRO A 208 -21.60 13.57 -16.99
C PRO A 208 -20.97 13.95 -15.65
N ILE A 209 -19.65 14.07 -15.60
CA ILE A 209 -18.90 14.45 -14.38
C ILE A 209 -19.09 15.94 -14.09
N ILE A 210 -18.99 16.78 -15.12
CA ILE A 210 -19.08 18.24 -15.00
C ILE A 210 -20.51 18.71 -14.67
N LYS A 211 -21.53 18.09 -15.29
CA LYS A 211 -22.95 18.45 -15.12
C LYS A 211 -23.66 17.65 -14.03
N GLY A 212 -23.22 16.41 -13.78
CA GLY A 212 -23.80 15.51 -12.79
C GLY A 212 -23.19 15.61 -11.39
N GLY A 213 -22.09 16.38 -11.24
CA GLY A 213 -21.49 16.66 -9.93
C GLY A 213 -22.46 17.44 -9.04
N LYS A 214 -23.11 16.75 -8.11
CA LYS A 214 -23.49 17.32 -6.81
C LYS A 214 -22.30 17.21 -5.86
#